data_AF-A0A8T2HY08-F1
#
_entry.id   AF-A0A8T2HY08-F1
#
_cell.length_a   1.000
_cell.length_b   1.000
_cell.length_c   1.000
_cell.angle_alpha   90.00
_cell.angle_beta   90.00
_cell.angle_gamma   90.00
#
_symmetry.space_group_name_H-M   'P 1'
#
loop_
_entity.id
_entity.type
_entity.pdbx_description
1 polymer ?
#
loop_
_entity_poly.entity_id
_entity_poly.type
_entity_poly.pdbx_seq_one_letter_code
_entity_poly.pdbx_strand_id
1 'polypeptide(L)'
;MAKEQKDDAAVPSNQNLREEPQAAAVVENGAEAAAPETKRAVRSLIPADCEKAAPTLAAYEPAPPNRSKKRKAAARAAVPEELIRLGDPIEKNSERLSRDIRHVKLSTEEKAPQIVLDESQLTASSSKGYCTVRCTHGAHSGTWYYEVIIEQLGPTGAVRLGWSTRESEVQAPVGSDGLGYAYRSIQGSRVHEGIREEYGKQFGEGDIVGCLLHMPAGGRPLEKTAEDVVRYRGQLYFTEDDSALEAQPLATSFIEFFVNGESQGQTFIDLIKEGTYYPSISLYTHARQVEAAQVKLNFGATPFVHPPQPFTVVGNEEEGPMLVPLPAVRLPHAAPIDEDDD
;
A
#
# COMPACT_ATOMS: atom_id res chain seq x y z
N MET A 1 26.00 70.80 -53.73
CA MET A 1 25.66 69.45 -53.22
C MET A 1 25.50 69.59 -51.71
N ALA A 2 24.28 69.86 -51.21
CA ALA A 2 23.31 68.84 -50.73
C ALA A 2 23.97 67.92 -49.68
N LYS A 3 23.62 67.84 -48.39
CA LYS A 3 22.40 68.14 -47.60
C LYS A 3 22.83 68.30 -46.11
N GLU A 4 22.37 69.32 -45.35
CA GLU A 4 21.11 69.38 -44.56
C GLU A 4 21.32 68.76 -43.14
N GLN A 5 21.70 69.53 -42.12
CA GLN A 5 20.91 70.42 -41.24
C GLN A 5 19.91 69.66 -40.32
N LYS A 6 20.10 69.78 -39.00
CA LYS A 6 19.09 69.45 -37.99
C LYS A 6 19.30 70.33 -36.75
N ASP A 7 18.44 71.34 -36.62
CA ASP A 7 18.31 72.19 -35.45
C ASP A 7 16.97 71.93 -34.75
N ASP A 8 17.03 72.16 -33.42
CA ASP A 8 15.96 72.57 -32.49
C ASP A 8 14.86 71.58 -32.08
N ALA A 9 14.34 71.57 -30.84
CA ALA A 9 14.72 72.08 -29.53
C ALA A 9 13.66 71.52 -28.53
N ALA A 10 13.90 71.68 -27.23
CA ALA A 10 12.93 71.74 -26.11
C ALA A 10 12.85 70.55 -25.11
N VAL A 11 13.05 70.95 -23.85
CA VAL A 11 12.81 70.33 -22.54
C VAL A 11 11.89 71.35 -21.79
N PRO A 12 11.11 71.07 -20.72
CA PRO A 12 10.94 69.87 -19.86
C PRO A 12 9.47 69.44 -19.60
N SER A 13 9.25 68.29 -18.94
CA SER A 13 8.64 68.22 -17.58
C SER A 13 8.22 66.80 -17.12
N ASN A 14 8.68 66.49 -15.90
CA ASN A 14 8.11 65.69 -14.80
C ASN A 14 8.00 64.14 -14.81
N GLN A 15 8.84 63.57 -13.92
CA GLN A 15 8.51 62.70 -12.78
C GLN A 15 7.81 61.35 -13.03
N ASN A 16 8.59 60.27 -12.99
CA ASN A 16 8.65 59.32 -11.85
C ASN A 16 9.27 58.00 -12.28
N LEU A 17 10.50 57.75 -11.82
CA LEU A 17 11.11 56.42 -11.75
C LEU A 17 10.54 55.70 -10.52
N ARG A 18 10.05 54.48 -10.69
CA ARG A 18 9.72 53.58 -9.58
C ARG A 18 10.74 52.44 -9.57
N GLU A 19 11.52 52.43 -8.50
CA GLU A 19 12.42 51.38 -8.05
C GLU A 19 11.64 50.17 -7.52
N GLU A 20 12.32 49.02 -7.50
CA GLU A 20 11.92 47.80 -6.79
C GLU A 20 11.75 48.03 -5.27
N PRO A 21 11.01 47.15 -4.57
CA PRO A 21 11.20 47.00 -3.13
C PRO A 21 11.72 45.61 -2.75
N GLN A 22 12.86 45.62 -2.06
CA GLN A 22 13.26 44.61 -1.07
C GLN A 22 12.64 44.93 0.31
N ALA A 23 12.32 43.83 1.01
CA ALA A 23 12.37 43.60 2.47
C ALA A 23 11.49 44.41 3.45
N ALA A 24 10.81 43.68 4.34
CA ALA A 24 10.69 44.08 5.75
C ALA A 24 10.44 42.85 6.65
N ALA A 25 11.39 42.59 7.56
CA ALA A 25 11.23 41.78 8.74
C ALA A 25 10.60 42.64 9.87
N VAL A 26 9.82 42.03 10.76
CA VAL A 26 9.46 42.59 12.08
C VAL A 26 9.60 41.48 13.13
N VAL A 27 10.28 41.85 14.22
CA VAL A 27 10.57 41.08 15.44
C VAL A 27 9.71 41.63 16.58
N GLU A 28 9.60 40.85 17.68
CA GLU A 28 9.11 41.16 19.06
C GLU A 28 7.67 40.70 19.38
N ASN A 29 7.32 40.21 20.58
CA ASN A 29 8.01 39.81 21.81
C ASN A 29 7.03 38.91 22.61
N GLY A 30 7.54 38.04 23.50
CA GLY A 30 6.75 37.13 24.31
C GLY A 30 6.01 37.75 25.50
N ALA A 31 4.94 37.09 25.92
CA ALA A 31 4.43 37.09 27.30
C ALA A 31 3.62 35.82 27.57
N GLU A 32 3.97 35.17 28.68
CA GLU A 32 3.48 33.94 29.28
C GLU A 32 2.05 34.07 29.83
N ALA A 33 1.19 33.07 29.60
CA ALA A 33 0.01 32.81 30.44
C ALA A 33 -0.47 31.36 30.30
N ALA A 34 -0.79 30.77 31.45
CA ALA A 34 -0.96 29.35 31.74
C ALA A 34 -2.21 28.67 31.14
N ALA A 35 -2.15 27.33 31.11
CA ALA A 35 -3.17 26.38 30.70
C ALA A 35 -4.52 26.54 31.43
N PRO A 36 -5.59 25.95 30.86
CA PRO A 36 -6.10 24.75 31.55
C PRO A 36 -6.45 23.58 30.62
N GLU A 37 -6.16 22.39 31.13
CA GLU A 37 -6.60 21.08 30.65
C GLU A 37 -8.14 21.01 30.57
N THR A 38 -8.67 20.54 29.44
CA THR A 38 -10.04 20.01 29.39
C THR A 38 -10.07 18.72 28.58
N LYS A 39 -10.29 17.61 29.29
CA LYS A 39 -10.59 16.29 28.73
C LYS A 39 -11.91 16.38 27.96
N ARG A 40 -11.88 16.23 26.63
CA ARG A 40 -13.08 16.10 25.81
C ARG A 40 -13.25 14.65 25.37
N ALA A 41 -14.14 13.97 26.08
CA ALA A 41 -14.66 12.66 25.70
C ALA A 41 -15.40 12.76 24.35
N VAL A 42 -15.00 11.94 23.38
CA VAL A 42 -15.73 11.79 22.12
C VAL A 42 -16.79 10.72 22.33
N ARG A 43 -18.03 11.21 22.30
CA ARG A 43 -19.28 10.48 22.51
C ARG A 43 -19.57 9.58 21.31
N SER A 44 -19.73 8.28 21.56
CA SER A 44 -20.20 7.28 20.59
C SER A 44 -21.59 7.65 20.06
N LEU A 45 -21.74 7.69 18.74
CA LEU A 45 -23.05 7.81 18.07
C LEU A 45 -23.49 6.40 17.64
N ILE A 46 -24.24 5.74 18.52
CA ILE A 46 -25.06 4.57 18.17
C ILE A 46 -26.52 4.99 18.42
N PRO A 47 -27.41 4.95 17.42
CA PRO A 47 -28.84 5.14 17.65
C PRO A 47 -29.40 3.94 18.41
N ALA A 48 -30.03 4.22 19.55
CA ALA A 48 -30.87 3.28 20.29
C ALA A 48 -32.24 3.21 19.63
N ASP A 49 -32.76 2.01 19.41
CA ASP A 49 -34.18 1.65 19.57
C ASP A 49 -34.38 0.16 19.27
N CYS A 50 -34.61 -0.64 20.33
CA CYS A 50 -35.86 -1.39 20.53
C CYS A 50 -35.69 -2.30 21.76
N GLU A 51 -35.96 -1.75 22.95
CA GLU A 51 -36.34 -2.56 24.11
C GLU A 51 -37.68 -3.24 23.82
N LYS A 52 -37.76 -4.58 23.93
CA LYS A 52 -38.96 -5.23 24.49
C LYS A 52 -38.58 -6.39 25.41
N ALA A 53 -39.06 -6.21 26.64
CA ALA A 53 -39.00 -7.03 27.83
C ALA A 53 -39.09 -8.55 27.66
N ALA A 54 -38.34 -9.23 28.54
CA ALA A 54 -38.44 -10.64 28.85
C ALA A 54 -39.83 -11.05 29.39
N PRO A 55 -40.21 -12.32 29.21
CA PRO A 55 -41.04 -13.02 30.18
C PRO A 55 -40.22 -14.12 30.86
N THR A 56 -40.04 -13.95 32.17
CA THR A 56 -39.69 -15.01 33.12
C THR A 56 -40.72 -16.14 33.01
N LEU A 57 -40.27 -17.36 32.72
CA LEU A 57 -41.13 -18.54 32.74
C LEU A 57 -40.75 -19.46 33.89
N ALA A 58 -41.78 -19.73 34.67
CA ALA A 58 -41.82 -20.50 35.90
C ALA A 58 -41.36 -21.95 35.73
N ALA A 59 -40.90 -22.51 36.85
CA ALA A 59 -40.56 -23.91 37.02
C ALA A 59 -41.72 -24.82 36.57
N TYR A 60 -41.42 -25.74 35.65
CA TYR A 60 -42.30 -26.82 35.24
C TYR A 60 -41.70 -28.14 35.71
N GLU A 61 -42.34 -28.79 36.68
CA GLU A 61 -41.99 -30.15 37.09
C GLU A 61 -42.52 -31.17 36.07
N PRO A 62 -41.78 -32.25 35.74
CA PRO A 62 -42.18 -33.18 34.69
C PRO A 62 -43.10 -34.30 35.21
N ALA A 63 -44.18 -34.59 34.47
CA ALA A 63 -44.98 -35.80 34.61
C ALA A 63 -44.32 -37.01 33.91
N PRO A 64 -44.59 -38.27 34.33
CA PRO A 64 -43.86 -39.46 33.87
C PRO A 64 -44.30 -39.96 32.47
N PRO A 65 -43.49 -40.82 31.81
CA PRO A 65 -43.49 -40.96 30.36
C PRO A 65 -44.50 -41.99 29.86
N ASN A 66 -45.14 -41.70 28.72
CA ASN A 66 -45.89 -42.70 27.97
C ASN A 66 -45.31 -42.93 26.56
N ARG A 67 -45.38 -44.20 26.16
CA ARG A 67 -44.53 -44.92 25.20
C ARG A 67 -44.59 -44.43 23.73
N SER A 68 -43.44 -44.61 23.07
CA SER A 68 -43.25 -45.03 21.67
C SER A 68 -43.31 -43.98 20.54
N LYS A 69 -42.16 -43.36 20.18
CA LYS A 69 -41.76 -43.08 18.78
C LYS A 69 -40.23 -43.14 18.62
N LYS A 70 -39.78 -43.69 17.49
CA LYS A 70 -38.41 -44.01 17.07
C LYS A 70 -37.39 -42.89 17.41
N ARG A 71 -36.28 -43.26 18.05
CA ARG A 71 -35.09 -42.40 18.24
C ARG A 71 -34.46 -42.13 16.87
N LYS A 72 -34.64 -40.93 16.31
CA LYS A 72 -33.58 -40.33 15.49
C LYS A 72 -32.50 -39.89 16.48
N ALA A 73 -31.27 -40.35 16.28
CA ALA A 73 -30.14 -39.84 17.05
C ALA A 73 -30.10 -38.32 16.85
N ALA A 74 -30.40 -37.58 17.91
CA ALA A 74 -30.17 -36.15 17.92
C ALA A 74 -28.66 -35.95 17.80
N ALA A 75 -28.23 -35.25 16.76
CA ALA A 75 -26.86 -34.77 16.68
C ALA A 75 -26.60 -34.00 17.98
N ARG A 76 -25.58 -34.44 18.73
CA ARG A 76 -25.12 -33.74 19.92
C ARG A 76 -24.77 -32.32 19.46
N ALA A 77 -25.47 -31.31 19.97
CA ALA A 77 -25.13 -29.92 19.70
C ALA A 77 -23.68 -29.74 20.15
N ALA A 78 -22.80 -29.39 19.21
CA ALA A 78 -21.39 -29.16 19.48
C ALA A 78 -21.26 -28.09 20.58
N VAL A 79 -20.32 -28.28 21.50
CA VAL A 79 -20.02 -27.33 22.57
C VAL A 79 -19.44 -26.07 21.89
N PRO A 80 -19.69 -24.84 22.37
CA PRO A 80 -19.25 -23.60 21.70
C PRO A 80 -17.75 -23.53 21.38
N GLU A 81 -16.92 -24.27 22.12
CA GLU A 81 -15.47 -24.37 21.93
C GLU A 81 -15.04 -25.20 20.69
N GLU A 82 -15.96 -25.86 19.97
CA GLU A 82 -15.67 -26.65 18.75
C GLU A 82 -16.12 -25.95 17.44
N LEU A 83 -16.64 -24.73 17.50
CA LEU A 83 -17.09 -23.99 16.30
C LEU A 83 -15.95 -23.18 15.69
N ILE A 84 -15.42 -23.66 14.57
CA ILE A 84 -14.49 -22.90 13.72
C ILE A 84 -15.24 -21.70 13.13
N ARG A 85 -14.76 -20.48 13.40
CA ARG A 85 -15.28 -19.28 12.74
C ARG A 85 -14.75 -19.23 11.31
N LEU A 86 -15.66 -19.04 10.37
CA LEU A 86 -15.35 -18.88 8.96
C LEU A 86 -15.50 -17.41 8.62
N GLY A 87 -14.49 -16.84 7.94
CA GLY A 87 -14.57 -15.49 7.41
C GLY A 87 -15.46 -15.41 6.17
N ASP A 88 -15.19 -14.42 5.32
CA ASP A 88 -15.90 -14.25 4.06
C ASP A 88 -15.59 -15.38 3.04
N PRO A 89 -16.55 -15.72 2.17
CA PRO A 89 -16.35 -16.72 1.13
C PRO A 89 -15.27 -16.27 0.14
N ILE A 90 -14.40 -17.21 -0.23
CA ILE A 90 -13.32 -17.03 -1.19
C ILE A 90 -13.75 -17.57 -2.55
N GLU A 91 -13.51 -16.80 -3.61
CA GLU A 91 -13.70 -17.28 -4.97
C GLU A 91 -12.70 -18.39 -5.33
N LYS A 92 -13.17 -19.41 -6.06
CA LYS A 92 -12.33 -20.58 -6.38
C LYS A 92 -11.12 -20.24 -7.25
N ASN A 93 -11.23 -19.20 -8.05
CA ASN A 93 -10.21 -18.66 -8.95
C ASN A 93 -9.44 -17.49 -8.32
N SER A 94 -9.58 -17.27 -7.01
CA SER A 94 -8.90 -16.15 -6.36
C SER A 94 -7.39 -16.23 -6.52
N GLU A 95 -6.76 -15.10 -6.82
CA GLU A 95 -5.30 -14.94 -6.85
C GLU A 95 -4.65 -15.40 -5.53
N ARG A 96 -5.37 -15.28 -4.40
CA ARG A 96 -4.92 -15.72 -3.07
C ARG A 96 -4.75 -17.23 -2.95
N LEU A 97 -5.43 -18.00 -3.80
CA LEU A 97 -5.35 -19.46 -3.87
C LEU A 97 -4.50 -19.94 -5.04
N SER A 98 -4.19 -19.04 -5.97
CA SER A 98 -3.51 -19.38 -7.21
C SER A 98 -2.04 -19.66 -6.96
N ARG A 99 -1.62 -20.89 -7.29
CA ARG A 99 -0.20 -21.28 -7.36
C ARG A 99 0.40 -21.05 -8.76
N ASP A 100 -0.43 -20.59 -9.70
CA ASP A 100 -0.09 -20.50 -11.13
C ASP A 100 0.45 -19.12 -11.52
N ILE A 101 0.38 -18.12 -10.63
CA ILE A 101 0.96 -16.80 -10.87
C ILE A 101 2.49 -16.91 -10.73
N ARG A 102 3.16 -17.23 -11.84
CA ARG A 102 4.63 -17.42 -11.85
C ARG A 102 5.43 -16.12 -11.92
N HIS A 103 4.79 -15.03 -12.34
CA HIS A 103 5.42 -13.73 -12.52
C HIS A 103 4.76 -12.69 -11.61
N VAL A 104 5.57 -11.84 -10.98
CA VAL A 104 5.08 -10.71 -10.20
C VAL A 104 4.39 -9.72 -11.14
N LYS A 105 3.17 -9.33 -10.77
CA LYS A 105 2.28 -8.45 -11.54
C LYS A 105 1.47 -7.58 -10.56
N LEU A 106 0.81 -6.56 -11.08
CA LEU A 106 -0.24 -5.83 -10.37
C LEU A 106 -1.48 -6.72 -10.24
N SER A 107 -2.02 -6.85 -9.03
CA SER A 107 -3.16 -7.73 -8.76
C SER A 107 -4.47 -7.16 -9.32
N THR A 108 -5.30 -8.03 -9.88
CA THR A 108 -6.64 -7.66 -10.32
C THR A 108 -7.66 -7.63 -9.19
N GLU A 109 -7.38 -8.35 -8.09
CA GLU A 109 -8.21 -8.44 -6.89
C GLU A 109 -7.83 -7.39 -5.83
N GLU A 110 -6.54 -7.10 -5.68
CA GLU A 110 -5.98 -6.25 -4.64
C GLU A 110 -5.75 -4.82 -5.13
N LYS A 111 -6.78 -4.24 -5.76
CA LYS A 111 -6.76 -2.87 -6.28
C LYS A 111 -8.07 -2.14 -6.02
N ALA A 112 -8.00 -0.83 -5.92
CA ALA A 112 -9.20 -0.02 -5.99
C ALA A 112 -9.94 -0.24 -7.33
N PRO A 113 -11.29 -0.22 -7.36
CA PRO A 113 -12.07 -0.36 -8.59
C PRO A 113 -11.74 0.69 -9.65
N GLN A 114 -11.21 1.84 -9.22
CA GLN A 114 -10.87 2.99 -10.06
C GLN A 114 -9.54 2.81 -10.82
N ILE A 115 -8.68 1.90 -10.36
CA ILE A 115 -7.42 1.58 -11.02
C ILE A 115 -7.72 0.73 -12.25
N VAL A 116 -7.23 1.16 -13.41
CA VAL A 116 -7.25 0.40 -14.65
C VAL A 116 -5.86 -0.17 -14.88
N LEU A 117 -5.79 -1.46 -15.16
CA LEU A 117 -4.56 -2.16 -15.50
C LEU A 117 -4.49 -2.40 -17.00
N ASP A 118 -3.27 -2.44 -17.55
CA ASP A 118 -3.06 -2.89 -18.92
C ASP A 118 -3.15 -4.43 -19.04
N GLU A 119 -3.11 -4.94 -20.27
CA GLU A 119 -3.19 -6.39 -20.54
C GLU A 119 -2.04 -7.17 -19.87
N SER A 120 -0.87 -6.55 -19.74
CA SER A 120 0.30 -7.18 -19.12
C SER A 120 0.24 -7.19 -17.58
N GLN A 121 -0.66 -6.38 -16.99
CA GLN A 121 -0.74 -6.09 -15.55
C GLN A 121 0.59 -5.57 -14.97
N LEU A 122 1.31 -4.78 -15.76
CA LEU A 122 2.52 -4.08 -15.32
C LEU A 122 2.31 -2.56 -15.29
N THR A 123 1.23 -2.05 -15.89
CA THR A 123 0.92 -0.62 -15.92
C THR A 123 -0.38 -0.36 -15.17
N ALA A 124 -0.34 0.58 -14.21
CA ALA A 124 -1.50 1.05 -13.47
C ALA A 124 -1.88 2.46 -13.91
N SER A 125 -3.17 2.71 -14.13
CA SER A 125 -3.72 4.01 -14.49
C SER A 125 -4.81 4.45 -13.50
N SER A 126 -4.82 5.74 -13.15
CA SER A 126 -5.88 6.37 -12.34
C SER A 126 -6.33 7.71 -12.91
N SER A 127 -7.63 7.95 -12.89
CA SER A 127 -8.27 9.18 -13.38
C SER A 127 -8.95 10.01 -12.29
N LYS A 128 -9.00 9.52 -11.03
CA LYS A 128 -9.76 10.22 -9.98
C LYS A 128 -9.32 9.85 -8.57
N GLY A 129 -9.00 10.87 -7.78
CA GLY A 129 -8.73 10.73 -6.34
C GLY A 129 -7.53 9.82 -6.06
N TYR A 130 -7.28 9.56 -4.77
CA TYR A 130 -6.29 8.56 -4.38
C TYR A 130 -6.88 7.17 -4.52
N CYS A 131 -6.11 6.27 -5.11
CA CYS A 131 -6.44 4.86 -5.22
C CYS A 131 -5.15 4.05 -5.33
N THR A 132 -5.18 2.83 -4.79
CA THR A 132 -4.00 1.98 -4.63
C THR A 132 -4.21 0.66 -5.34
N VAL A 133 -3.12 0.09 -5.84
CA VAL A 133 -3.01 -1.30 -6.29
C VAL A 133 -1.81 -1.94 -5.61
N ARG A 134 -1.99 -3.18 -5.16
CA ARG A 134 -0.92 -4.05 -4.66
C ARG A 134 -0.53 -5.08 -5.71
N CYS A 135 0.67 -5.61 -5.59
CA CYS A 135 1.14 -6.68 -6.47
C CYS A 135 0.67 -8.06 -6.02
N THR A 136 0.80 -9.06 -6.90
CA THR A 136 0.38 -10.45 -6.64
C THR A 136 1.26 -11.18 -5.63
N HIS A 137 2.51 -10.72 -5.45
CA HIS A 137 3.49 -11.33 -4.56
C HIS A 137 3.93 -10.34 -3.48
N GLY A 138 4.15 -10.85 -2.28
CA GLY A 138 4.68 -10.10 -1.16
C GLY A 138 5.87 -10.83 -0.54
N ALA A 139 6.67 -10.06 0.19
CA ALA A 139 7.86 -10.52 0.89
C ALA A 139 7.61 -10.53 2.41
N HIS A 140 8.21 -11.49 3.11
CA HIS A 140 8.20 -11.56 4.58
C HIS A 140 9.60 -11.79 5.18
N SER A 141 10.61 -12.01 4.34
CA SER A 141 12.03 -12.10 4.71
C SER A 141 12.91 -11.84 3.47
N GLY A 142 14.17 -11.49 3.69
CA GLY A 142 15.15 -11.24 2.64
C GLY A 142 15.13 -9.81 2.11
N THR A 143 15.87 -9.60 1.01
CA THR A 143 15.97 -8.31 0.34
C THR A 143 15.27 -8.37 -1.01
N TRP A 144 14.42 -7.38 -1.30
CA TRP A 144 13.61 -7.32 -2.51
C TRP A 144 13.68 -5.93 -3.13
N TYR A 145 13.59 -5.87 -4.46
CA TYR A 145 13.69 -4.63 -5.21
C TYR A 145 12.78 -4.65 -6.43
N TYR A 146 12.20 -3.50 -6.76
CA TYR A 146 11.48 -3.27 -8.02
C TYR A 146 11.67 -1.82 -8.46
N GLU A 147 11.46 -1.57 -9.75
CA GLU A 147 11.45 -0.22 -10.33
C GLU A 147 10.04 0.19 -10.73
N VAL A 148 9.78 1.49 -10.63
CA VAL A 148 8.56 2.13 -11.09
C VAL A 148 8.94 3.26 -12.03
N ILE A 149 8.53 3.14 -13.29
CA ILE A 149 8.65 4.18 -14.29
C ILE A 149 7.41 5.07 -14.18
N ILE A 150 7.62 6.37 -13.96
CA ILE A 150 6.54 7.35 -13.91
C ILE A 150 6.23 7.81 -15.35
N GLU A 151 5.26 7.18 -15.99
CA GLU A 151 4.98 7.42 -17.41
C GLU A 151 4.21 8.72 -17.66
N GLN A 152 3.16 8.97 -16.88
CA GLN A 152 2.32 10.16 -17.00
C GLN A 152 1.80 10.54 -15.62
N LEU A 153 1.91 11.80 -15.22
CA LEU A 153 1.16 12.32 -14.06
C LEU A 153 0.22 13.44 -14.47
N GLY A 154 0.59 14.22 -15.50
CA GLY A 154 -0.10 15.46 -15.81
C GLY A 154 0.03 16.51 -14.69
N PRO A 155 -0.67 17.66 -14.80
CA PRO A 155 -0.43 18.82 -13.94
C PRO A 155 -0.86 18.64 -12.48
N THR A 156 -1.77 17.70 -12.20
CA THR A 156 -2.30 17.47 -10.84
C THR A 156 -1.96 16.09 -10.29
N GLY A 157 -1.35 15.24 -11.12
CA GLY A 157 -1.06 13.87 -10.73
C GLY A 157 -0.04 13.80 -9.61
N ALA A 158 -0.23 12.83 -8.72
CA ALA A 158 0.74 12.51 -7.70
C ALA A 158 0.77 11.02 -7.46
N VAL A 159 1.92 10.52 -7.04
CA VAL A 159 2.12 9.10 -6.73
C VAL A 159 2.74 8.92 -5.34
N ARG A 160 2.35 7.83 -4.67
CA ARG A 160 3.09 7.25 -3.55
C ARG A 160 3.48 5.83 -3.88
N LEU A 161 4.74 5.51 -3.61
CA LEU A 161 5.35 4.22 -3.92
C LEU A 161 5.87 3.60 -2.64
N GLY A 162 5.71 2.30 -2.48
CA GLY A 162 6.36 1.59 -1.37
C GLY A 162 5.72 0.24 -1.11
N TRP A 163 5.59 -0.09 0.17
CA TRP A 163 5.23 -1.43 0.59
C TRP A 163 4.05 -1.36 1.56
N SER A 164 3.09 -2.27 1.43
CA SER A 164 2.01 -2.40 2.43
C SER A 164 1.56 -3.84 2.61
N THR A 165 0.98 -4.14 3.77
CA THR A 165 0.32 -5.42 4.00
C THR A 165 -1.03 -5.49 3.28
N ARG A 166 -1.62 -6.68 3.22
CA ARG A 166 -2.92 -6.89 2.58
C ARG A 166 -4.07 -6.20 3.30
N GLU A 167 -3.94 -5.95 4.60
CA GLU A 167 -4.95 -5.28 5.42
C GLU A 167 -5.03 -3.77 5.16
N SER A 168 -4.05 -3.19 4.44
CA SER A 168 -4.08 -1.77 4.08
C SER A 168 -5.19 -1.46 3.08
N GLU A 169 -5.89 -0.35 3.30
CA GLU A 169 -7.06 0.08 2.51
C GLU A 169 -6.66 0.54 1.10
N VAL A 170 -7.17 -0.14 0.07
CA VAL A 170 -6.83 0.15 -1.33
C VAL A 170 -7.44 1.47 -1.85
N GLN A 171 -8.46 2.01 -1.18
CA GLN A 171 -9.00 3.35 -1.47
C GLN A 171 -8.18 4.48 -0.84
N ALA A 172 -7.24 4.15 0.05
CA ALA A 172 -6.38 5.11 0.72
C ALA A 172 -4.97 5.05 0.12
N PRO A 173 -4.20 6.16 0.17
CA PRO A 173 -2.83 6.13 -0.29
C PRO A 173 -1.93 5.39 0.68
N VAL A 174 -0.96 4.61 0.17
CA VAL A 174 0.03 3.89 0.97
C VAL A 174 0.68 4.83 2.01
N GLY A 175 0.83 4.30 3.22
CA GLY A 175 1.31 5.04 4.38
C GLY A 175 0.27 5.95 5.04
N SER A 176 -1.01 5.91 4.64
CA SER A 176 -2.08 6.58 5.40
C SER A 176 -2.38 5.90 6.73
N ASP A 177 -2.11 4.61 6.82
CA ASP A 177 -2.27 3.76 8.00
C ASP A 177 -0.89 3.28 8.50
N GLY A 178 -0.89 2.48 9.57
CA GLY A 178 0.31 1.82 10.09
C GLY A 178 0.65 0.50 9.37
N LEU A 179 -0.01 0.20 8.26
CA LEU A 179 0.13 -1.05 7.50
C LEU A 179 0.92 -0.85 6.20
N GLY A 180 1.26 0.40 5.86
CA GLY A 180 2.06 0.75 4.71
C GLY A 180 3.16 1.77 5.00
N TYR A 181 4.18 1.74 4.16
CA TYR A 181 5.32 2.65 4.16
C TYR A 181 5.49 3.19 2.75
N ALA A 182 5.54 4.51 2.60
CA ALA A 182 5.53 5.15 1.29
C ALA A 182 6.59 6.23 1.12
N TYR A 183 6.99 6.42 -0.13
CA TYR A 183 7.70 7.58 -0.63
C TYR A 183 6.81 8.36 -1.58
N ARG A 184 6.63 9.65 -1.28
CA ARG A 184 5.70 10.53 -1.96
C ARG A 184 6.43 11.40 -2.97
N SER A 185 5.97 11.36 -4.23
CA SER A 185 6.45 12.21 -5.34
C SER A 185 6.58 13.68 -4.96
N ILE A 186 5.49 14.29 -4.50
CA ILE A 186 5.50 15.68 -4.07
C ILE A 186 6.33 15.85 -2.79
N GLN A 187 7.30 16.76 -2.85
CA GLN A 187 8.27 17.09 -1.78
C GLN A 187 9.23 15.96 -1.38
N GLY A 188 9.14 14.77 -1.96
CA GLY A 188 10.04 13.67 -1.62
C GLY A 188 9.92 13.20 -0.15
N SER A 189 8.73 13.31 0.43
CA SER A 189 8.52 12.92 1.83
C SER A 189 8.33 11.42 1.98
N ARG A 190 8.82 10.85 3.08
CA ARG A 190 8.42 9.52 3.53
C ARG A 190 7.10 9.61 4.29
N VAL A 191 6.25 8.59 4.16
CA VAL A 191 4.91 8.60 4.76
C VAL A 191 4.60 7.25 5.43
N HIS A 192 4.20 7.30 6.69
CA HIS A 192 3.73 6.16 7.49
C HIS A 192 2.78 6.69 8.57
N GLU A 193 1.71 5.96 8.90
CA GLU A 193 0.67 6.39 9.86
C GLU A 193 0.04 7.77 9.53
N GLY A 194 0.02 8.13 8.25
CA GLY A 194 -0.44 9.43 7.78
C GLY A 194 0.53 10.59 8.05
N ILE A 195 1.64 10.34 8.75
CA ILE A 195 2.68 11.31 9.08
C ILE A 195 3.63 11.44 7.91
N ARG A 196 3.95 12.67 7.53
CA ARG A 196 4.89 12.98 6.44
C ARG A 196 6.16 13.54 7.06
N GLU A 197 7.29 12.97 6.70
CA GLU A 197 8.60 13.41 7.16
C GLU A 197 9.51 13.67 5.96
N GLU A 198 10.42 14.62 6.11
CA GLU A 198 11.46 14.89 5.11
C GLU A 198 12.35 13.66 4.95
N TYR A 199 12.72 13.36 3.71
CA TYR A 199 13.45 12.13 3.41
C TYR A 199 14.33 12.26 2.17
N GLY A 200 13.73 12.38 0.99
CA GLY A 200 14.45 12.39 -0.29
C GLY A 200 14.03 13.55 -1.18
N LYS A 201 14.51 13.54 -2.43
CA LYS A 201 14.13 14.56 -3.42
C LYS A 201 12.72 14.34 -3.96
N GLN A 202 12.12 15.39 -4.50
CA GLN A 202 10.90 15.25 -5.30
C GLN A 202 11.21 14.51 -6.61
N PHE A 203 10.26 13.70 -7.07
CA PHE A 203 10.31 13.00 -8.36
C PHE A 203 8.97 13.13 -9.09
N GLY A 204 8.97 12.90 -10.39
CA GLY A 204 7.80 13.10 -11.25
C GLY A 204 7.87 12.32 -12.57
N GLU A 205 7.09 12.80 -13.54
CA GLU A 205 6.99 12.22 -14.87
C GLU A 205 8.38 12.08 -15.55
N GLY A 206 8.65 10.91 -16.10
CA GLY A 206 9.94 10.54 -16.71
C GLY A 206 10.96 9.94 -15.76
N ASP A 207 10.78 10.07 -14.44
CA ASP A 207 11.70 9.46 -13.46
C ASP A 207 11.44 7.96 -13.30
N ILE A 208 12.50 7.24 -12.93
CA ILE A 208 12.46 5.83 -12.52
C ILE A 208 12.78 5.76 -11.03
N VAL A 209 11.82 5.25 -10.26
CA VAL A 209 11.97 5.09 -8.81
C VAL A 209 12.23 3.64 -8.46
N GLY A 210 13.35 3.38 -7.81
CA GLY A 210 13.67 2.08 -7.22
C GLY A 210 13.12 1.98 -5.80
N CYS A 211 12.55 0.83 -5.46
CA CYS A 211 11.99 0.56 -4.14
C CYS A 211 12.60 -0.72 -3.57
N LEU A 212 13.46 -0.58 -2.57
CA LEU A 212 14.11 -1.68 -1.88
C LEU A 212 13.45 -1.93 -0.52
N LEU A 213 13.20 -3.19 -0.21
CA LEU A 213 12.78 -3.66 1.12
C LEU A 213 13.78 -4.68 1.61
N HIS A 214 14.35 -4.46 2.79
CA HIS A 214 15.15 -5.44 3.49
C HIS A 214 14.43 -5.87 4.77
N MET A 215 14.20 -7.18 4.90
CA MET A 215 13.73 -7.80 6.12
C MET A 215 14.71 -8.90 6.53
N PRO A 216 15.18 -8.89 7.79
CA PRO A 216 16.07 -9.95 8.28
C PRO A 216 15.36 -11.31 8.27
N ALA A 217 16.16 -12.37 8.42
CA ALA A 217 15.61 -13.68 8.74
C ALA A 217 14.95 -13.67 10.13
N GLY A 218 13.93 -14.50 10.33
CA GLY A 218 13.25 -14.68 11.63
C GLY A 218 11.85 -14.07 11.71
N GLY A 219 11.45 -13.24 10.74
CA GLY A 219 10.04 -12.86 10.56
C GLY A 219 9.20 -14.02 10.03
N ARG A 220 7.91 -14.00 10.37
CA ARG A 220 6.91 -14.97 9.85
C ARG A 220 5.86 -14.28 8.98
N PRO A 221 5.28 -14.98 8.00
CA PRO A 221 4.04 -14.53 7.37
C PRO A 221 2.92 -14.49 8.43
N LEU A 222 2.16 -13.39 8.45
CA LEU A 222 0.94 -13.28 9.25
C LEU A 222 -0.33 -13.56 8.45
N GLU A 223 -0.20 -13.56 7.12
CA GLU A 223 -1.32 -13.78 6.22
C GLU A 223 -1.66 -15.26 6.11
N LYS A 224 -2.96 -15.54 6.10
CA LYS A 224 -3.49 -16.88 5.86
C LYS A 224 -3.18 -17.33 4.45
N THR A 225 -2.77 -18.59 4.32
CA THR A 225 -2.39 -19.19 3.05
C THR A 225 -3.45 -20.20 2.58
N ALA A 226 -3.23 -20.81 1.43
CA ALA A 226 -4.13 -21.83 0.89
C ALA A 226 -4.30 -23.04 1.83
N GLU A 227 -3.35 -23.26 2.73
CA GLU A 227 -3.37 -24.30 3.75
C GLU A 227 -4.41 -24.02 4.87
N ASP A 228 -4.77 -22.75 5.09
CA ASP A 228 -5.76 -22.32 6.08
C ASP A 228 -7.20 -22.29 5.54
N VAL A 229 -7.40 -22.78 4.31
CA VAL A 229 -8.69 -22.74 3.62
C VAL A 229 -9.51 -23.99 3.91
N VAL A 230 -10.72 -23.78 4.41
CA VAL A 230 -11.70 -24.83 4.67
C VAL A 230 -12.84 -24.76 3.66
N ARG A 231 -13.27 -25.92 3.18
CA ARG A 231 -14.45 -26.05 2.33
C ARG A 231 -15.69 -26.32 3.17
N TYR A 232 -16.66 -25.41 3.12
CA TYR A 232 -17.95 -25.57 3.80
C TYR A 232 -19.10 -25.30 2.83
N ARG A 233 -20.07 -26.23 2.76
CA ARG A 233 -21.25 -26.14 1.86
C ARG A 233 -20.92 -25.79 0.39
N GLY A 234 -19.77 -26.29 -0.11
CA GLY A 234 -19.33 -26.07 -1.50
C GLY A 234 -18.62 -24.73 -1.76
N GLN A 235 -18.48 -23.88 -0.73
CA GLN A 235 -17.77 -22.60 -0.75
C GLN A 235 -16.44 -22.74 0.01
N LEU A 236 -15.47 -21.88 -0.28
CA LEU A 236 -14.16 -21.85 0.36
C LEU A 236 -14.12 -20.70 1.37
N TYR A 237 -13.47 -20.88 2.51
CA TYR A 237 -13.37 -19.87 3.57
C TYR A 237 -12.02 -19.95 4.23
N PHE A 238 -11.53 -18.82 4.74
CA PHE A 238 -10.42 -18.82 5.70
C PHE A 238 -10.97 -19.11 7.09
N THR A 239 -10.27 -19.93 7.86
CA THR A 239 -10.56 -20.11 9.29
C THR A 239 -10.12 -18.87 10.06
N GLU A 240 -10.96 -18.34 10.93
CA GLU A 240 -10.59 -17.28 11.86
C GLU A 240 -10.08 -17.88 13.16
N ASP A 241 -8.85 -17.51 13.53
CA ASP A 241 -8.31 -17.80 14.84
C ASP A 241 -8.49 -16.57 15.72
N ASP A 242 -9.19 -16.74 16.86
CA ASP A 242 -9.41 -15.67 17.84
C ASP A 242 -8.09 -15.23 18.53
N SER A 243 -6.97 -15.95 18.32
CA SER A 243 -5.63 -15.60 18.79
C SER A 243 -4.83 -14.88 17.70
N ALA A 244 -5.20 -13.63 17.39
CA ALA A 244 -4.35 -12.76 16.57
C ALA A 244 -3.04 -12.51 17.33
N LEU A 245 -1.95 -13.12 16.87
CA LEU A 245 -0.64 -12.87 17.44
C LEU A 245 -0.17 -11.48 17.00
N GLU A 246 0.21 -10.65 17.96
CA GLU A 246 0.68 -9.29 17.66
C GLU A 246 1.98 -9.33 16.85
N ALA A 247 1.99 -8.58 15.76
CA ALA A 247 3.14 -8.44 14.87
C ALA A 247 4.32 -7.78 15.60
N GLN A 248 5.44 -8.50 15.69
CA GLN A 248 6.67 -8.01 16.32
C GLN A 248 7.53 -7.18 15.35
N PRO A 249 8.17 -6.09 15.80
CA PRO A 249 9.16 -5.37 15.00
C PRO A 249 10.34 -6.26 14.58
N LEU A 250 10.82 -6.09 13.35
CA LEU A 250 12.02 -6.74 12.84
C LEU A 250 13.20 -5.78 12.97
N ALA A 251 14.11 -6.07 13.91
CA ALA A 251 15.37 -5.33 14.04
C ALA A 251 16.19 -5.44 12.74
N THR A 252 16.94 -4.41 12.40
CA THR A 252 17.71 -4.23 11.16
C THR A 252 16.89 -4.26 9.87
N SER A 253 15.56 -4.23 9.94
CA SER A 253 14.71 -4.05 8.76
C SER A 253 14.76 -2.59 8.30
N PHE A 254 14.69 -2.36 6.99
CA PHE A 254 14.62 -1.01 6.44
C PHE A 254 14.04 -1.02 5.03
N ILE A 255 13.67 0.18 4.57
CA ILE A 255 13.33 0.45 3.17
C ILE A 255 14.31 1.50 2.65
N GLU A 256 14.67 1.40 1.38
CA GLU A 256 15.48 2.40 0.71
C GLU A 256 14.86 2.71 -0.66
N PHE A 257 14.70 4.00 -0.95
CA PHE A 257 14.21 4.47 -2.23
C PHE A 257 15.34 5.06 -3.06
N PHE A 258 15.20 4.92 -4.37
CA PHE A 258 16.16 5.41 -5.35
C PHE A 258 15.42 6.24 -6.38
N VAL A 259 15.99 7.33 -6.88
CA VAL A 259 15.42 8.10 -7.99
C VAL A 259 16.48 8.22 -9.07
N ASN A 260 16.23 7.61 -10.22
CA ASN A 260 17.16 7.47 -11.34
C ASN A 260 18.49 6.83 -10.93
N GLY A 261 18.41 5.81 -10.06
CA GLY A 261 19.55 5.08 -9.51
C GLY A 261 20.28 5.75 -8.34
N GLU A 262 19.94 7.00 -8.00
CA GLU A 262 20.51 7.69 -6.84
C GLU A 262 19.74 7.35 -5.56
N SER A 263 20.45 6.80 -4.56
CA SER A 263 19.87 6.51 -3.25
C SER A 263 19.35 7.77 -2.56
N GLN A 264 18.18 7.65 -1.93
CA GLN A 264 17.59 8.67 -1.08
C GLN A 264 17.84 8.41 0.42
N GLY A 265 18.67 7.40 0.74
CA GLY A 265 19.03 6.99 2.10
C GLY A 265 18.10 5.92 2.68
N GLN A 266 18.58 5.16 3.67
CA GLN A 266 17.75 4.17 4.36
C GLN A 266 16.72 4.85 5.26
N THR A 267 15.52 4.30 5.29
CA THR A 267 14.38 4.81 6.05
C THR A 267 13.55 3.69 6.65
N PHE A 268 12.66 4.04 7.58
CA PHE A 268 11.82 3.11 8.32
C PHE A 268 12.62 2.00 9.02
N ILE A 269 13.85 2.35 9.43
CA ILE A 269 14.78 1.44 10.08
C ILE A 269 14.18 0.98 11.40
N ASP A 270 14.14 -0.35 11.61
CA ASP A 270 13.57 -1.00 12.81
C ASP A 270 12.05 -0.76 13.02
N LEU A 271 11.36 -0.17 12.04
CA LEU A 271 9.92 0.11 12.14
C LEU A 271 9.04 -0.95 11.49
N ILE A 272 9.60 -1.78 10.61
CA ILE A 272 8.86 -2.80 9.85
C ILE A 272 8.62 -3.99 10.77
N LYS A 273 7.37 -4.47 10.81
CA LYS A 273 6.97 -5.60 11.65
C LYS A 273 7.04 -6.90 10.86
N GLU A 274 6.97 -8.04 11.53
CA GLU A 274 6.73 -9.31 10.88
C GLU A 274 5.38 -9.27 10.14
N GLY A 275 5.31 -9.95 9.00
CA GLY A 275 4.17 -9.88 8.10
C GLY A 275 4.61 -10.00 6.65
N THR A 276 3.63 -10.02 5.75
CA THR A 276 3.89 -10.04 4.30
C THR A 276 3.63 -8.65 3.74
N TYR A 277 4.66 -8.07 3.13
CA TYR A 277 4.60 -6.75 2.50
C TYR A 277 4.63 -6.87 0.99
N TYR A 278 3.66 -6.25 0.34
CA TYR A 278 3.50 -6.24 -1.11
C TYR A 278 3.98 -4.90 -1.66
N PRO A 279 4.63 -4.88 -2.84
CA PRO A 279 4.80 -3.65 -3.57
C PRO A 279 3.45 -2.99 -3.85
N SER A 280 3.31 -1.73 -3.47
CA SER A 280 2.06 -0.99 -3.44
C SER A 280 2.23 0.39 -4.07
N ILE A 281 1.28 0.74 -4.92
CA ILE A 281 1.31 1.94 -5.75
C ILE A 281 0.02 2.71 -5.55
N SER A 282 0.11 3.93 -5.03
CA SER A 282 -1.03 4.83 -4.97
C SER A 282 -0.90 5.93 -6.00
N LEU A 283 -1.94 6.07 -6.81
CA LEU A 283 -2.06 7.14 -7.79
C LEU A 283 -3.11 8.14 -7.34
N TYR A 284 -2.84 9.41 -7.59
CA TYR A 284 -3.77 10.52 -7.44
C TYR A 284 -3.91 11.24 -8.75
N THR A 285 -5.16 11.52 -9.13
CA THR A 285 -5.49 12.41 -10.25
C THR A 285 -6.66 13.30 -9.86
N HIS A 286 -6.57 14.60 -10.07
CA HIS A 286 -7.68 15.50 -9.79
C HIS A 286 -8.85 15.22 -10.76
N ALA A 287 -10.09 15.29 -10.28
CA ALA A 287 -11.28 14.92 -11.05
C ALA A 287 -11.55 15.74 -12.34
N ARG A 288 -10.83 16.86 -12.54
CA ARG A 288 -10.92 17.69 -13.75
C ARG A 288 -9.79 17.42 -14.76
N GLN A 289 -8.75 16.70 -14.36
CA GLN A 289 -7.69 16.31 -15.28
C GLN A 289 -8.22 15.23 -16.22
N VAL A 290 -8.01 15.42 -17.52
CA VAL A 290 -8.49 14.48 -18.55
C VAL A 290 -7.54 13.30 -18.69
N GLU A 291 -6.24 13.57 -18.64
CA GLU A 291 -5.18 12.56 -18.71
C GLU A 291 -5.11 11.76 -17.42
N ALA A 292 -5.10 10.43 -17.53
CA ALA A 292 -4.89 9.56 -16.38
C ALA A 292 -3.42 9.63 -15.94
N ALA A 293 -3.17 9.58 -14.63
CA ALA A 293 -1.86 9.27 -14.11
C ALA A 293 -1.56 7.79 -14.41
N GLN A 294 -0.37 7.50 -14.93
CA GLN A 294 0.09 6.18 -15.34
C GLN A 294 1.49 5.92 -14.80
N VAL A 295 1.69 4.72 -14.27
CA VAL A 295 3.00 4.22 -13.90
C VAL A 295 3.15 2.78 -14.33
N LYS A 296 4.38 2.40 -14.66
CA LYS A 296 4.73 1.06 -15.12
C LYS A 296 5.78 0.44 -14.21
N LEU A 297 5.59 -0.82 -13.85
CA LEU A 297 6.47 -1.54 -12.94
C LEU A 297 7.40 -2.47 -13.70
N ASN A 298 8.62 -2.60 -13.18
CA ASN A 298 9.57 -3.62 -13.57
C ASN A 298 10.01 -4.37 -12.31
N PHE A 299 9.74 -5.68 -12.27
CA PHE A 299 10.12 -6.58 -11.18
C PHE A 299 11.39 -7.39 -11.50
N GLY A 300 12.12 -7.02 -12.56
CA GLY A 300 13.34 -7.71 -13.00
C GLY A 300 13.13 -8.77 -14.08
N ALA A 301 11.93 -8.87 -14.66
CA ALA A 301 11.69 -9.72 -15.84
C ALA A 301 12.43 -9.20 -17.07
N THR A 302 12.59 -7.88 -17.16
CA THR A 302 13.58 -7.20 -18.01
C THR A 302 14.68 -6.63 -17.11
N PRO A 303 15.93 -6.47 -17.61
CA PRO A 303 16.98 -5.84 -16.83
C PRO A 303 16.52 -4.50 -16.25
N PHE A 304 16.83 -4.27 -14.97
CA PHE A 304 16.59 -2.98 -14.34
C PHE A 304 17.40 -1.89 -15.04
N VAL A 305 16.82 -0.70 -15.15
CA VAL A 305 17.53 0.46 -15.70
C VAL A 305 18.61 0.92 -14.73
N HIS A 306 18.29 0.90 -13.44
CA HIS A 306 19.14 1.25 -12.33
C HIS A 306 19.16 0.11 -11.30
N PRO A 307 19.92 -0.98 -11.54
CA PRO A 307 20.00 -2.07 -10.59
C PRO A 307 20.52 -1.56 -9.23
N PRO A 308 20.00 -2.10 -8.12
CA PRO A 308 20.40 -1.67 -6.79
C PRO A 308 21.89 -1.97 -6.58
N GLN A 309 22.62 -0.96 -6.10
CA GLN A 309 24.02 -1.12 -5.71
C GLN A 309 24.11 -1.94 -4.40
N PRO A 310 25.25 -2.58 -4.10
CA PRO A 310 25.49 -3.16 -2.78
C PRO A 310 25.23 -2.11 -1.68
N PHE A 311 24.52 -2.51 -0.64
CA PHE A 311 24.18 -1.66 0.50
C PHE A 311 24.70 -2.30 1.78
N THR A 312 24.93 -1.48 2.80
CA THR A 312 25.25 -1.95 4.16
C THR A 312 23.99 -1.88 5.01
N VAL A 313 23.72 -2.92 5.79
CA VAL A 313 22.57 -2.91 6.71
C VAL A 313 22.90 -2.01 7.90
N VAL A 314 22.15 -0.94 8.12
CA VAL A 314 22.36 -0.11 9.31
C VAL A 314 22.12 -0.96 10.56
N GLY A 315 23.10 -1.00 11.47
CA GLY A 315 23.07 -1.82 12.69
C GLY A 315 23.75 -3.19 12.56
N ASN A 316 24.24 -3.57 11.38
CA ASN A 316 25.03 -4.80 11.18
C ASN A 316 26.11 -4.56 10.12
N GLU A 317 27.40 -4.70 10.46
CA GLU A 317 28.54 -4.35 9.57
C GLU A 317 28.75 -5.30 8.36
N GLU A 318 27.81 -6.21 8.09
CA GLU A 318 27.88 -7.12 6.94
C GLU A 318 27.37 -6.43 5.65
N GLU A 319 28.09 -6.62 4.54
CA GLU A 319 27.62 -6.22 3.21
C GLU A 319 26.34 -6.99 2.85
N GLY A 320 25.27 -6.27 2.50
CA GLY A 320 24.01 -6.86 2.09
C GLY A 320 24.15 -7.67 0.80
N PRO A 321 23.31 -8.70 0.59
CA PRO A 321 23.41 -9.56 -0.58
C PRO A 321 23.18 -8.77 -1.87
N MET A 322 24.04 -8.98 -2.87
CA MET A 322 23.84 -8.46 -4.22
C MET A 322 22.54 -9.03 -4.78
N LEU A 323 21.61 -8.16 -5.17
CA LEU A 323 20.39 -8.58 -5.86
C LEU A 323 20.75 -8.90 -7.32
N VAL A 324 21.02 -10.17 -7.57
CA VAL A 324 21.17 -10.68 -8.95
C VAL A 324 19.77 -10.71 -9.60
N PRO A 325 19.60 -10.18 -10.83
CA PRO A 325 18.35 -10.32 -11.57
C PRO A 325 17.95 -11.79 -11.64
N LEU A 326 16.66 -12.09 -11.45
CA LEU A 326 16.16 -13.46 -11.61
C LEU A 326 16.61 -13.97 -12.98
N PRO A 327 17.27 -15.15 -13.07
CA PRO A 327 17.70 -15.68 -14.35
C PRO A 327 16.48 -15.83 -15.25
N ALA A 328 16.59 -15.35 -16.50
CA ALA A 328 15.56 -15.57 -17.51
C ALA A 328 15.27 -17.07 -17.58
N VAL A 329 14.11 -17.49 -17.07
CA VAL A 329 13.71 -18.89 -17.07
C VAL A 329 13.62 -19.32 -18.53
N ARG A 330 14.61 -20.09 -19.00
CA ARG A 330 14.50 -20.77 -20.29
C ARG A 330 13.37 -21.78 -20.15
N LEU A 331 12.27 -21.48 -20.83
CA LEU A 331 11.10 -22.33 -20.92
C LEU A 331 11.53 -23.75 -21.33
N PRO A 332 11.12 -24.81 -20.61
CA PRO A 332 11.04 -26.10 -21.26
C PRO A 332 10.00 -25.99 -22.38
N HIS A 333 10.41 -26.30 -23.61
CA HIS A 333 9.48 -26.49 -24.71
C HIS A 333 8.43 -27.49 -24.25
N ALA A 334 7.15 -27.09 -24.24
CA ALA A 334 6.08 -28.04 -24.02
C ALA A 334 6.25 -29.15 -25.06
N ALA A 335 6.47 -30.38 -24.59
CA ALA A 335 6.48 -31.52 -25.48
C ALA A 335 5.12 -31.55 -26.21
N PRO A 336 5.10 -31.76 -27.53
CA PRO A 336 3.85 -31.94 -28.24
C PRO A 336 3.11 -33.10 -27.57
N ILE A 337 1.84 -32.85 -27.24
CA ILE A 337 0.92 -33.89 -26.80
C ILE A 337 0.66 -34.70 -28.06
N ASP A 338 1.21 -35.91 -28.12
CA ASP A 338 0.87 -36.88 -29.15
C ASP A 338 -0.62 -37.20 -28.99
N GLU A 339 -1.44 -36.62 -29.88
CA GLU A 339 -2.77 -37.12 -30.18
C GLU A 339 -2.57 -38.39 -31.01
N ASP A 340 -2.46 -39.55 -30.36
CA ASP A 340 -2.75 -40.87 -30.93
C ASP A 340 -2.77 -41.91 -29.80
N ASP A 341 -3.96 -42.36 -29.40
CA ASP A 341 -4.32 -43.79 -29.24
C ASP A 341 -5.75 -43.92 -28.68
N ASP A 342 -6.64 -44.38 -29.58
CA ASP A 342 -7.94 -45.08 -29.46
C ASP A 342 -9.08 -44.57 -28.54
#